data_AF-A0A9P0FGI0-F1
#
_entry.id   AF-A0A9P0FGI0-F1
#
_cell.length_a   1.000
_cell.length_b   1.000
_cell.length_c   1.000
_cell.angle_alpha   90.00
_cell.angle_beta   90.00
_cell.angle_gamma   90.00
#
_symmetry.space_group_name_H-M   'P 1'
#
loop_
_entity.id
_entity.type
_entity.pdbx_description
1 polymer ?
#
loop_
_entity_poly.entity_id
_entity_poly.type
_entity_poly.pdbx_seq_one_letter_code
_entity_poly.pdbx_strand_id
1 'polypeptide(L)'
;MIKGQVLTPEIKRSLLFGETLKDQIKENFNIKKGVREKSEFVKSISGKVTKKYRFGSLLGRLSSRRLMYKRIPIDPENKKKAERLRKMFEEFFERDDVSRMCPGKKDTVTFHKIKKQKRYLNDTLQNLHKIFLTSQPLIKASYAQFCKFRPFWVLPPCARKRETCLCKMHSNMQLLVSKLKLEKIINSNNTTELIKEICCEKYGNACLERSCDKCKAKEISFNTYDPGEEMQYKEWRLTTEIFLKRGVKKTCKRTVKQTQNVTKESAVKAFENYNCKYAVSEIQSAHFGASKPQISLHTVVFYYRDINTSQVTNLSICTLSENLRHDPPAICAHLDPVIVEVKTLIPNLTCAHFLSDGPSTQYKNKTMFYLMGSYLAQKLGVDVLRWHYSESGHGKGAPDGIGEG
;
A
#
# COMPACT_ATOMS: atom_id res chain seq x y z
N MET A 1 -1.79 -22.98 -50.31
CA MET A 1 -2.83 -23.61 -51.15
C MET A 1 -3.10 -25.00 -50.58
N ILE A 2 -4.36 -25.36 -50.37
CA ILE A 2 -4.77 -26.68 -49.88
C ILE A 2 -4.45 -27.68 -51.00
N LYS A 3 -3.53 -28.62 -50.76
CA LYS A 3 -3.18 -29.66 -51.74
C LYS A 3 -4.36 -30.64 -51.85
N GLY A 4 -4.87 -30.87 -53.06
CA GLY A 4 -5.79 -31.97 -53.36
C GLY A 4 -7.26 -31.62 -53.64
N GLN A 5 -7.68 -30.35 -53.65
CA GLN A 5 -9.06 -29.97 -54.01
C GLN A 5 -9.14 -29.28 -55.38
N VAL A 6 -10.08 -29.75 -56.24
CA VAL A 6 -10.39 -29.14 -57.53
C VAL A 6 -11.18 -27.85 -57.29
N LEU A 7 -10.47 -26.73 -57.15
CA LEU A 7 -11.07 -25.40 -57.05
C LEU A 7 -11.61 -24.95 -58.40
N THR A 8 -12.82 -24.39 -58.42
CA THR A 8 -13.43 -23.81 -59.63
C THR A 8 -12.54 -22.68 -60.19
N PRO A 9 -12.50 -22.48 -61.52
CA PRO A 9 -11.64 -21.48 -62.16
C PRO A 9 -11.85 -20.04 -61.65
N GLU A 10 -13.05 -19.74 -61.18
CA GLU A 10 -13.44 -18.44 -60.61
C GLU A 10 -12.80 -18.18 -59.25
N ILE A 11 -12.79 -19.18 -58.36
CA ILE A 11 -12.15 -19.09 -57.05
C ILE A 11 -10.63 -18.99 -57.21
N LYS A 12 -10.04 -19.73 -58.16
CA LYS A 12 -8.61 -19.61 -58.48
C LYS A 12 -8.26 -18.19 -58.94
N ARG A 13 -9.04 -17.60 -59.86
CA ARG A 13 -8.84 -16.22 -60.32
C ARG A 13 -8.96 -15.19 -59.19
N SER A 14 -9.96 -15.34 -58.33
CA SER A 14 -10.18 -14.43 -57.20
C SER A 14 -9.04 -14.48 -56.16
N LEU A 15 -8.54 -15.68 -55.84
CA LEU A 15 -7.41 -15.86 -54.93
C LEU A 15 -6.10 -15.35 -55.51
N LEU A 16 -5.85 -15.64 -56.80
CA LEU A 16 -4.66 -15.16 -57.50
C LEU A 16 -4.62 -13.64 -57.54
N PHE A 17 -5.75 -13.00 -57.87
CA PHE A 17 -5.89 -11.55 -57.83
C PHE A 17 -5.61 -10.96 -56.44
N GLY A 18 -6.11 -11.61 -55.39
CA GLY A 18 -5.86 -11.20 -54.00
C GLY A 18 -4.39 -11.24 -53.62
N GLU A 19 -3.67 -12.32 -53.95
CA GLU A 19 -2.24 -12.43 -53.66
C GLU A 19 -1.39 -11.46 -54.49
N THR A 20 -1.67 -11.30 -55.79
CA THR A 20 -0.99 -10.30 -56.62
C THR A 20 -1.16 -8.88 -56.07
N LEU A 21 -2.38 -8.53 -55.65
CA LEU A 21 -2.68 -7.21 -55.09
C LEU A 21 -1.94 -6.98 -53.76
N LYS A 22 -1.84 -8.03 -52.93
CA LYS A 22 -1.11 -7.98 -51.66
C LYS A 22 0.38 -7.75 -51.85
N ASP A 23 1.01 -8.38 -52.82
CA ASP A 23 2.44 -8.20 -53.08
C ASP A 23 2.73 -6.84 -53.71
N GLN A 24 1.90 -6.38 -54.66
CA GLN A 24 1.98 -5.02 -55.20
C GLN A 24 1.82 -3.94 -54.12
N ILE A 25 0.91 -4.12 -53.15
CA ILE A 25 0.75 -3.17 -52.04
C ILE A 25 2.02 -3.09 -51.18
N LYS A 26 2.69 -4.21 -50.92
CA LYS A 26 3.94 -4.21 -50.14
C LYS A 26 5.08 -3.54 -50.90
N GLU A 27 5.22 -3.86 -52.19
CA GLU A 27 6.27 -3.31 -53.04
C GLU A 27 6.12 -1.79 -53.17
N ASN A 28 4.92 -1.31 -53.51
CA ASN A 28 4.62 0.11 -53.60
C ASN A 28 4.78 0.85 -52.26
N PHE A 29 4.48 0.19 -51.13
CA PHE A 29 4.73 0.76 -49.80
C PHE A 29 6.23 0.91 -49.50
N ASN A 30 7.04 -0.05 -49.92
CA ASN A 30 8.49 -0.08 -49.70
C ASN A 30 9.24 0.94 -50.59
N ILE A 31 8.72 1.23 -51.78
CA ILE A 31 9.27 2.25 -52.69
C ILE A 31 9.18 3.67 -52.09
N LYS A 32 8.14 3.95 -51.29
CA LYS A 32 7.99 5.28 -50.65
C LYS A 32 9.05 5.49 -49.57
N LYS A 33 9.70 6.64 -49.56
CA LYS A 33 10.79 6.95 -48.60
C LYS A 33 10.28 7.71 -47.38
N GLY A 34 9.27 8.58 -47.54
CA GLY A 34 8.74 9.43 -46.47
C GLY A 34 7.62 8.80 -45.62
N VAL A 35 7.59 9.11 -44.32
CA VAL A 35 6.49 8.71 -43.40
C VAL A 35 5.14 9.28 -43.85
N ARG A 36 5.13 10.51 -44.39
CA ARG A 36 3.94 11.18 -44.91
C ARG A 36 3.42 10.50 -46.18
N GLU A 37 4.30 10.20 -47.12
CA GLU A 37 3.98 9.49 -48.37
C GLU A 37 3.44 8.08 -48.09
N LYS A 38 4.08 7.34 -47.16
CA LYS A 38 3.60 6.04 -46.69
C LYS A 38 2.21 6.14 -46.05
N SER A 39 1.94 7.21 -45.30
CA SER A 39 0.61 7.45 -44.72
C SER A 39 -0.44 7.77 -45.78
N GLU A 40 -0.13 8.58 -46.79
CA GLU A 40 -1.05 8.94 -47.88
C GLU A 40 -1.37 7.74 -48.76
N PHE A 41 -0.36 6.92 -49.09
CA PHE A 41 -0.53 5.67 -49.82
C PHE A 41 -1.45 4.67 -49.10
N VAL A 42 -1.27 4.49 -47.78
CA VAL A 42 -2.16 3.59 -47.03
C VAL A 42 -3.58 4.14 -46.94
N LYS A 43 -3.75 5.46 -46.85
CA LYS A 43 -5.07 6.11 -46.85
C LYS A 43 -5.79 5.93 -48.19
N SER A 44 -5.09 6.08 -49.32
CA SER A 44 -5.69 5.93 -50.66
C SER A 44 -6.13 4.50 -50.95
N ILE A 45 -5.44 3.51 -50.36
CA ILE A 45 -5.78 2.09 -50.49
C ILE A 45 -6.86 1.67 -49.49
N SER A 46 -6.91 2.27 -48.30
CA SER A 46 -7.89 1.92 -47.27
C SER A 46 -9.33 2.21 -47.73
N GLY A 47 -10.14 1.16 -47.90
CA GLY A 47 -11.47 1.29 -48.49
C GLY A 47 -12.21 -0.03 -48.73
N LYS A 48 -13.27 0.00 -49.54
CA LYS A 48 -14.15 -1.17 -49.80
C LYS A 48 -13.38 -2.39 -50.35
N VAL A 49 -12.40 -2.17 -51.23
CA VAL A 49 -11.56 -3.24 -51.82
C VAL A 49 -10.74 -3.96 -50.74
N THR A 50 -10.11 -3.21 -49.84
CA THR A 50 -9.32 -3.80 -48.73
C THR A 50 -10.18 -4.57 -47.72
N LYS A 51 -11.44 -4.17 -47.53
CA LYS A 51 -12.41 -4.91 -46.71
C LYS A 51 -12.85 -6.20 -47.41
N LYS A 52 -13.14 -6.14 -48.72
CA LYS A 52 -13.55 -7.30 -49.54
C LYS A 52 -12.51 -8.43 -49.50
N TYR A 53 -11.23 -8.10 -49.62
CA TYR A 53 -10.12 -9.07 -49.59
C TYR A 53 -9.44 -9.22 -48.23
N ARG A 54 -10.03 -8.66 -47.15
CA ARG A 54 -9.57 -8.78 -45.75
C ARG A 54 -8.12 -8.33 -45.49
N PHE A 55 -7.61 -7.35 -46.23
CA PHE A 55 -6.24 -6.81 -46.07
C PHE A 55 -6.04 -5.84 -44.90
N GLY A 56 -7.04 -5.64 -44.03
CA GLY A 56 -6.92 -4.72 -42.88
C GLY A 56 -5.78 -5.06 -41.91
N SER A 57 -5.49 -6.36 -41.70
CA SER A 57 -4.39 -6.80 -40.83
C SER A 57 -3.01 -6.65 -41.49
N LEU A 58 -2.94 -6.75 -42.82
CA LEU A 58 -1.72 -6.51 -43.60
C LEU A 58 -1.37 -5.03 -43.58
N LEU A 59 -2.34 -4.18 -43.93
CA LEU A 59 -2.13 -2.74 -43.94
C LEU A 59 -1.77 -2.23 -42.54
N GLY A 60 -2.39 -2.79 -41.48
CA GLY A 60 -2.08 -2.43 -40.08
C GLY A 60 -0.70 -2.92 -39.59
N ARG A 61 -0.07 -3.84 -40.33
CA ARG A 61 1.34 -4.24 -40.14
C ARG A 61 2.30 -3.36 -40.93
N LEU A 62 1.90 -2.94 -42.13
CA LEU A 62 2.67 -2.04 -42.98
C LEU A 62 2.72 -0.61 -42.41
N SER A 63 1.61 -0.12 -41.85
CA SER A 63 1.57 1.18 -41.16
C SER A 63 0.81 1.12 -39.84
N SER A 64 1.14 2.03 -38.92
CA SER A 64 0.41 2.16 -37.66
C SER A 64 -1.07 2.44 -37.95
N ARG A 65 -1.98 1.67 -37.32
CA ARG A 65 -3.45 1.92 -37.38
C ARG A 65 -3.83 3.38 -37.11
N ARG A 66 -2.97 4.10 -36.38
CA ARG A 66 -3.09 5.52 -36.04
C ARG A 66 -2.99 6.45 -37.27
N LEU A 67 -2.41 5.99 -38.38
CA LEU A 67 -2.29 6.73 -39.65
C LEU A 67 -3.43 6.42 -40.64
N MET A 68 -4.16 5.32 -40.43
CA MET A 68 -5.25 4.86 -41.32
C MET A 68 -6.56 5.59 -41.09
N TYR A 69 -6.86 5.88 -39.83
CA TYR A 69 -8.11 6.52 -39.45
C TYR A 69 -7.81 7.97 -39.06
N LYS A 70 -8.57 8.93 -39.61
CA LYS A 70 -8.56 10.30 -39.07
C LYS A 70 -8.84 10.21 -37.57
N ARG A 71 -8.03 10.89 -36.74
CA ARG A 71 -8.36 11.05 -35.32
C ARG A 71 -9.74 11.70 -35.28
N ILE A 72 -10.73 10.97 -34.76
CA ILE A 72 -12.00 11.59 -34.40
C ILE A 72 -11.66 12.59 -33.31
N PRO A 73 -11.91 13.91 -33.51
CA PRO A 73 -11.71 14.89 -32.46
C PRO A 73 -12.49 14.44 -31.23
N ILE A 74 -11.81 14.36 -30.08
CA ILE A 74 -12.50 14.09 -28.83
C ILE A 74 -13.33 15.35 -28.54
N ASP A 75 -14.64 15.16 -28.38
CA ASP A 75 -15.56 16.21 -27.97
C ASP A 75 -15.02 16.96 -26.73
N PRO A 76 -14.90 18.30 -26.79
CA PRO A 76 -14.42 19.13 -25.69
C PRO A 76 -15.13 18.87 -24.36
N GLU A 77 -16.42 18.54 -24.39
CA GLU A 77 -17.22 18.27 -23.19
C GLU A 77 -16.82 16.93 -22.55
N ASN A 78 -16.61 15.91 -23.36
CA ASN A 78 -16.10 14.61 -22.91
C ASN A 78 -14.69 14.72 -22.35
N LYS A 79 -13.84 15.60 -22.91
CA LYS A 79 -12.52 15.90 -22.35
C LYS A 79 -12.62 16.53 -20.96
N LYS A 80 -13.47 17.55 -20.79
CA LYS A 80 -13.72 18.19 -19.48
C LYS A 80 -14.24 17.19 -18.44
N LYS A 81 -15.17 16.32 -18.83
CA LYS A 81 -15.74 15.29 -17.95
C LYS A 81 -14.66 14.29 -17.47
N ALA A 82 -13.80 13.85 -18.37
CA ALA A 82 -12.68 12.96 -18.03
C ALA A 82 -11.67 13.62 -17.08
N GLU A 83 -11.41 14.92 -17.28
CA GLU A 83 -10.48 15.69 -16.45
C GLU A 83 -11.01 15.91 -15.03
N ARG A 84 -12.31 16.21 -14.90
CA ARG A 84 -13.00 16.25 -13.58
C ARG A 84 -12.91 14.91 -12.87
N LEU A 85 -13.24 13.82 -13.56
CA LEU A 85 -13.20 12.47 -12.98
C LEU A 85 -11.79 12.09 -12.53
N ARG A 86 -10.77 12.46 -13.33
CA ARG A 86 -9.37 12.25 -12.98
C ARG A 86 -8.97 12.98 -11.70
N LYS A 87 -9.37 14.25 -11.55
CA LYS A 87 -9.09 15.04 -10.34
C LYS A 87 -9.72 14.41 -9.10
N MET A 88 -10.96 13.94 -9.22
CA MET A 88 -11.64 13.26 -8.10
C MET A 88 -10.95 11.97 -7.68
N PHE A 89 -10.44 11.18 -8.63
CA PHE A 89 -9.66 10.00 -8.28
C PHE A 89 -8.30 10.38 -7.67
N GLU A 90 -7.64 11.42 -8.19
CA GLU A 90 -6.40 11.95 -7.60
C GLU A 90 -6.62 12.31 -6.12
N GLU A 91 -7.66 13.09 -5.82
CA GLU A 91 -8.05 13.46 -4.44
C GLU A 91 -8.38 12.23 -3.57
N PHE A 92 -9.12 11.26 -4.10
CA PHE A 92 -9.43 10.02 -3.38
C PHE A 92 -8.19 9.19 -3.05
N PHE A 93 -7.29 9.01 -4.01
CA PHE A 93 -6.07 8.24 -3.80
C PHE A 93 -5.07 8.96 -2.88
N GLU A 94 -5.12 10.29 -2.78
CA GLU A 94 -4.25 11.07 -1.88
C GLU A 94 -4.67 11.02 -0.41
N ARG A 95 -5.86 10.49 -0.09
CA ARG A 95 -6.27 10.27 1.30
C ARG A 95 -5.41 9.20 1.98
N ASP A 96 -5.11 9.42 3.25
CA ASP A 96 -4.21 8.54 4.04
C ASP A 96 -4.84 7.19 4.40
N ASP A 97 -6.17 7.10 4.43
CA ASP A 97 -6.91 5.83 4.59
C ASP A 97 -6.82 4.95 3.33
N VAL A 98 -6.75 5.55 2.14
CA VAL A 98 -6.69 4.85 0.84
C VAL A 98 -5.27 4.47 0.45
N SER A 99 -4.31 5.37 0.65
CA SER A 99 -2.90 5.11 0.39
C SER A 99 -2.02 5.79 1.42
N ARG A 100 -0.90 5.18 1.80
CA ARG A 100 0.07 5.75 2.75
C ARG A 100 1.25 6.39 2.04
N MET A 101 1.69 7.55 2.50
CA MET A 101 2.89 8.20 1.97
C MET A 101 4.18 7.56 2.52
N CYS A 102 5.20 7.37 1.69
CA CYS A 102 6.50 6.91 2.15
C CYS A 102 7.24 8.02 2.91
N PRO A 103 7.86 7.74 4.07
CA PRO A 103 8.54 8.76 4.87
C PRO A 103 9.91 9.20 4.29
N GLY A 104 10.56 8.36 3.48
CA GLY A 104 11.91 8.63 3.01
C GLY A 104 11.98 9.77 1.98
N LYS A 105 12.86 10.75 2.17
CA LYS A 105 13.13 11.83 1.19
C LYS A 105 13.54 11.33 -0.21
N LYS A 106 14.11 10.12 -0.28
CA LYS A 106 14.50 9.45 -1.54
C LYS A 106 13.39 8.59 -2.16
N ASP A 107 12.28 8.38 -1.45
CA ASP A 107 11.13 7.61 -1.93
C ASP A 107 10.25 8.44 -2.88
N THR A 108 10.83 8.86 -3.99
CA THR A 108 10.14 9.63 -5.03
C THR A 108 10.01 8.85 -6.32
N VAL A 109 8.99 9.16 -7.12
CA VAL A 109 8.80 8.66 -8.50
C VAL A 109 8.73 9.85 -9.43
N THR A 110 9.37 9.71 -10.59
CA THR A 110 9.35 10.72 -11.65
C THR A 110 8.66 10.14 -12.88
N PHE A 111 7.69 10.85 -13.42
CA PHE A 111 7.02 10.51 -14.67
C PHE A 111 6.74 11.80 -15.45
N HIS A 112 7.05 11.83 -16.75
CA HIS A 112 6.90 13.03 -17.59
C HIS A 112 7.51 14.31 -16.98
N LYS A 113 8.73 14.20 -16.42
CA LYS A 113 9.44 15.30 -15.72
C LYS A 113 8.75 15.82 -14.45
N ILE A 114 7.65 15.21 -14.00
CA ILE A 114 6.99 15.53 -12.74
C ILE A 114 7.49 14.56 -11.67
N LYS A 115 8.09 15.08 -10.61
CA LYS A 115 8.58 14.32 -9.46
C LYS A 115 7.57 14.41 -8.30
N LYS A 116 7.18 13.26 -7.75
CA LYS A 116 6.21 13.15 -6.64
C LYS A 116 6.70 12.15 -5.59
N GLN A 117 6.28 12.33 -4.34
CA GLN A 117 6.55 11.38 -3.26
C GLN A 117 5.75 10.08 -3.48
N LYS A 118 6.36 8.93 -3.24
CA LYS A 118 5.70 7.62 -3.36
C LYS A 118 4.58 7.52 -2.32
N ARG A 119 3.45 6.97 -2.75
CA ARG A 119 2.40 6.46 -1.88
C ARG A 119 2.16 4.99 -2.17
N TYR A 120 1.88 4.18 -1.16
CA TYR A 120 1.50 2.79 -1.31
C TYR A 120 0.03 2.60 -1.00
N LEU A 121 -0.68 1.87 -1.85
CA LEU A 121 -2.08 1.51 -1.60
C LEU A 121 -2.20 0.71 -0.30
N ASN A 122 -3.22 1.03 0.51
CA ASN A 122 -3.51 0.31 1.75
C ASN A 122 -4.36 -0.95 1.51
N ASP A 123 -5.14 -0.99 0.42
CA ASP A 123 -5.96 -2.13 0.03
C ASP A 123 -5.85 -2.39 -1.49
N THR A 124 -6.45 -3.47 -1.97
CA THR A 124 -6.60 -3.82 -3.38
C THR A 124 -7.37 -2.74 -4.13
N LEU A 125 -7.00 -2.50 -5.39
CA LEU A 125 -7.72 -1.54 -6.25
C LEU A 125 -9.20 -1.88 -6.42
N GLN A 126 -9.55 -3.17 -6.33
CA GLN A 126 -10.94 -3.62 -6.42
C GLN A 126 -11.75 -3.18 -5.20
N ASN A 127 -11.22 -3.35 -3.98
CA ASN A 127 -11.88 -2.89 -2.76
C ASN A 127 -11.95 -1.37 -2.71
N LEU A 128 -10.85 -0.68 -3.05
CA LEU A 128 -10.82 0.78 -3.10
C LEU A 128 -11.81 1.35 -4.11
N HIS A 129 -12.03 0.67 -5.25
CA HIS A 129 -13.06 1.07 -6.22
C HIS A 129 -14.47 0.92 -5.64
N LYS A 130 -14.76 -0.14 -4.88
CA LYS A 130 -16.04 -0.27 -4.16
C LYS A 130 -16.23 0.85 -3.14
N ILE A 131 -15.21 1.14 -2.33
CA ILE A 131 -15.23 2.24 -1.34
C ILE A 131 -15.46 3.58 -2.04
N PHE A 132 -14.81 3.81 -3.19
CA PHE A 132 -15.03 5.01 -3.99
C PHE A 132 -16.49 5.13 -4.45
N LEU A 133 -17.08 4.05 -4.99
CA LEU A 133 -18.49 4.06 -5.42
C LEU A 133 -19.46 4.27 -4.25
N THR A 134 -19.17 3.74 -3.07
CA THR A 134 -19.96 3.97 -1.85
C THR A 134 -19.87 5.42 -1.37
N SER A 135 -18.68 6.01 -1.42
CA SER A 135 -18.46 7.41 -1.01
C SER A 135 -18.96 8.45 -2.01
N GLN A 136 -19.12 8.08 -3.30
CA GLN A 136 -19.63 8.95 -4.36
C GLN A 136 -20.70 8.24 -5.22
N PRO A 137 -21.93 8.05 -4.70
CA PRO A 137 -22.98 7.26 -5.36
C PRO A 137 -23.44 7.83 -6.71
N LEU A 138 -23.30 9.15 -6.91
CA LEU A 138 -23.72 9.85 -8.12
C LEU A 138 -22.80 9.57 -9.33
N ILE A 139 -21.60 9.00 -9.10
CA ILE A 139 -20.58 8.84 -10.13
C ILE A 139 -20.53 7.40 -10.63
N LYS A 140 -20.89 7.22 -11.89
CA LYS A 140 -20.73 5.93 -12.59
C LYS A 140 -19.31 5.81 -13.16
N ALA A 141 -18.38 5.37 -12.32
CA ALA A 141 -17.00 5.08 -12.68
C ALA A 141 -16.76 3.57 -12.87
N SER A 142 -16.28 3.16 -14.04
CA SER A 142 -15.86 1.77 -14.25
C SER A 142 -14.53 1.46 -13.56
N TYR A 143 -14.33 0.20 -13.15
CA TYR A 143 -13.07 -0.27 -12.57
C TYR A 143 -11.86 -0.02 -13.51
N ALA A 144 -12.05 -0.18 -14.82
CA ALA A 144 -11.01 0.08 -15.81
C ALA A 144 -10.60 1.56 -15.87
N GLN A 145 -11.57 2.49 -15.79
CA GLN A 145 -11.29 3.92 -15.70
C GLN A 145 -10.57 4.27 -14.40
N PHE A 146 -11.01 3.69 -13.28
CA PHE A 146 -10.39 3.86 -11.96
C PHE A 146 -8.91 3.46 -11.97
N CYS A 147 -8.61 2.27 -12.51
CA CYS A 147 -7.23 1.80 -12.67
C CYS A 147 -6.40 2.69 -13.62
N LYS A 148 -7.01 3.17 -14.72
CA LYS A 148 -6.32 3.99 -15.73
C LYS A 148 -5.96 5.37 -15.22
N PHE A 149 -6.84 5.99 -14.45
CA PHE A 149 -6.67 7.34 -13.92
C PHE A 149 -5.99 7.37 -12.55
N ARG A 150 -5.62 6.20 -12.01
CA ARG A 150 -4.78 6.09 -10.83
C ARG A 150 -3.48 6.90 -11.01
N PRO A 151 -3.12 7.76 -10.04
CA PRO A 151 -1.92 8.57 -10.15
C PRO A 151 -0.66 7.71 -10.18
N PHE A 152 0.35 8.12 -10.95
CA PHE A 152 1.57 7.33 -11.15
C PHE A 152 2.43 7.20 -9.87
N TRP A 153 2.29 8.14 -8.94
CA TRP A 153 3.00 8.13 -7.65
C TRP A 153 2.36 7.24 -6.60
N VAL A 154 1.13 6.75 -6.86
CA VAL A 154 0.41 5.81 -6.01
C VAL A 154 0.68 4.41 -6.55
N LEU A 155 1.40 3.60 -5.79
CA LEU A 155 1.94 2.30 -6.22
C LEU A 155 1.28 1.16 -5.45
N PRO A 156 1.11 -0.02 -6.05
CA PRO A 156 0.81 -1.21 -5.27
C PRO A 156 2.02 -1.55 -4.38
N PRO A 157 1.82 -2.00 -3.14
CA PRO A 157 2.91 -2.39 -2.27
C PRO A 157 3.61 -3.66 -2.81
N CYS A 158 4.93 -3.58 -3.00
CA CYS A 158 5.77 -4.74 -3.30
C CYS A 158 5.82 -5.67 -2.06
N ALA A 159 5.90 -6.99 -2.25
CA ALA A 159 5.95 -7.97 -1.14
C ALA A 159 6.99 -7.64 -0.06
N ARG A 160 8.16 -7.11 -0.45
CA ARG A 160 9.23 -6.67 0.46
C ARG A 160 8.92 -5.38 1.24
N LYS A 161 7.94 -4.59 0.78
CA LYS A 161 7.51 -3.29 1.33
C LYS A 161 6.10 -3.34 1.93
N ARG A 162 5.47 -4.51 1.96
CA ARG A 162 4.32 -4.73 2.82
C ARG A 162 4.88 -4.70 4.23
N GLU A 163 4.37 -3.83 5.09
CA GLU A 163 4.59 -3.94 6.54
C GLU A 163 3.78 -5.11 7.08
N THR A 164 4.02 -6.28 6.50
CA THR A 164 3.56 -7.56 6.99
C THR A 164 4.72 -8.10 7.81
N CYS A 165 4.79 -7.74 9.09
CA CYS A 165 5.54 -8.59 10.01
C CYS A 165 4.75 -9.91 10.11
N LEU A 166 5.02 -10.84 9.19
CA LEU A 166 4.79 -12.24 9.49
C LEU A 166 5.90 -12.62 10.44
N CYS A 167 5.66 -12.50 11.74
CA CYS A 167 6.62 -13.01 12.70
C CYS A 167 6.80 -14.52 12.43
N LYS A 168 8.03 -15.01 12.65
CA LYS A 168 8.39 -16.42 12.46
C LYS A 168 7.36 -17.34 13.15
N MET A 169 6.91 -16.94 14.34
CA MET A 169 5.92 -17.64 15.13
C MET A 169 4.57 -17.79 14.41
N HIS A 170 3.99 -16.72 13.86
CA HIS A 170 2.71 -16.76 13.15
C HIS A 170 2.80 -17.59 11.87
N SER A 171 3.90 -17.45 11.12
CA SER A 171 4.12 -18.26 9.93
C SER A 171 4.25 -19.75 10.27
N ASN A 172 4.96 -20.08 11.35
CA ASN A 172 5.14 -21.46 11.78
C ASN A 172 3.84 -22.06 12.30
N MET A 173 3.04 -21.31 13.07
CA MET A 173 1.74 -21.77 13.54
C MET A 173 0.78 -22.03 12.39
N GLN A 174 0.70 -21.14 11.39
CA GLN A 174 -0.16 -21.37 10.23
C GLN A 174 0.26 -22.63 9.46
N LEU A 175 1.57 -22.84 9.28
CA LEU A 175 2.10 -24.05 8.64
C LEU A 175 1.77 -25.31 9.44
N LEU A 176 1.82 -25.24 10.77
CA LEU A 176 1.48 -26.34 11.66
C LEU A 176 -0.03 -26.66 11.63
N VAL A 177 -0.90 -25.65 11.77
CA VAL A 177 -2.37 -25.79 11.67
C VAL A 177 -2.77 -26.40 10.34
N SER A 178 -2.23 -25.91 9.22
CA SER A 178 -2.52 -26.47 7.91
C SER A 178 -2.14 -27.95 7.82
N LYS A 179 -1.02 -28.37 8.44
CA LYS A 179 -0.63 -29.78 8.45
C LYS A 179 -1.46 -30.64 9.40
N LEU A 180 -1.77 -30.16 10.61
CA LEU A 180 -2.64 -30.86 11.56
C LEU A 180 -4.04 -31.09 10.97
N LYS A 181 -4.56 -30.13 10.18
CA LYS A 181 -5.82 -30.29 9.46
C LYS A 181 -5.74 -31.35 8.37
N LEU A 182 -4.66 -31.38 7.60
CA LEU A 182 -4.44 -32.41 6.57
C LEU A 182 -4.37 -33.81 7.17
N GLU A 183 -3.75 -33.95 8.35
CA GLU A 183 -3.71 -35.18 9.14
C GLU A 183 -5.02 -35.46 9.91
N LYS A 184 -6.05 -34.62 9.71
CA LYS A 184 -7.38 -34.70 10.35
C LYS A 184 -7.35 -34.66 11.89
N ILE A 185 -6.29 -34.14 12.50
CA ILE A 185 -6.14 -34.00 13.95
C ILE A 185 -7.01 -32.85 14.49
N ILE A 186 -7.12 -31.76 13.72
CA ILE A 186 -7.95 -30.59 14.05
C ILE A 186 -9.01 -30.34 12.97
N ASN A 187 -10.09 -29.66 13.34
CA ASN A 187 -11.19 -29.34 12.43
C ASN A 187 -11.02 -27.98 11.73
N SER A 188 -10.36 -27.01 12.38
CA SER A 188 -10.10 -25.68 11.86
C SER A 188 -9.12 -25.66 10.66
N ASN A 189 -9.43 -24.87 9.63
CA ASN A 189 -8.58 -24.75 8.42
C ASN A 189 -7.54 -23.63 8.51
N ASN A 190 -7.82 -22.62 9.32
CA ASN A 190 -6.99 -21.44 9.46
C ASN A 190 -6.99 -20.95 10.92
N THR A 191 -6.01 -20.14 11.26
CA THR A 191 -5.86 -19.62 12.62
C THR A 191 -7.01 -18.69 13.02
N THR A 192 -7.75 -18.12 12.06
CA THR A 192 -8.90 -17.24 12.33
C THR A 192 -10.13 -18.03 12.77
N GLU A 193 -10.38 -19.19 12.18
CA GLU A 193 -11.42 -20.15 12.60
C GLU A 193 -11.10 -20.69 13.99
N LEU A 194 -9.83 -20.98 14.25
CA LEU A 194 -9.38 -21.41 15.58
C LEU A 194 -9.68 -20.35 16.65
N ILE A 195 -9.42 -19.06 16.35
CA ILE A 195 -9.78 -17.95 17.25
C ILE A 195 -11.28 -17.89 17.49
N LYS A 196 -12.11 -18.11 16.46
CA LYS A 196 -13.57 -18.11 16.61
C LYS A 196 -14.07 -19.26 17.48
N GLU A 197 -13.42 -20.43 17.42
CA GLU A 197 -13.75 -21.58 18.27
C GLU A 197 -13.44 -21.29 19.76
N ILE A 198 -12.30 -20.66 20.05
CA ILE A 198 -11.82 -20.45 21.43
C ILE A 198 -12.30 -19.13 22.07
N CYS A 199 -12.71 -18.13 21.29
CA CYS A 199 -13.13 -16.81 21.79
C CYS A 199 -14.66 -16.61 21.71
N CYS A 200 -15.12 -15.44 22.17
CA CYS A 200 -16.50 -14.98 21.94
C CYS A 200 -16.69 -14.44 20.52
N GLU A 201 -17.92 -14.39 20.00
CA GLU A 201 -18.22 -13.84 18.65
C GLU A 201 -17.71 -12.39 18.47
N LYS A 202 -17.83 -11.58 19.51
CA LYS A 202 -17.15 -10.29 19.65
C LYS A 202 -16.05 -10.44 20.69
N TYR A 203 -14.85 -10.78 20.25
CA TYR A 203 -13.71 -10.96 21.14
C TYR A 203 -12.95 -9.64 21.33
N GLY A 204 -12.62 -9.33 22.58
CA GLY A 204 -11.71 -8.24 22.96
C GLY A 204 -10.41 -8.81 23.54
N ASN A 205 -9.54 -7.93 24.05
CA ASN A 205 -8.23 -8.32 24.60
C ASN A 205 -8.38 -9.36 25.72
N ALA A 206 -9.37 -9.23 26.60
CA ALA A 206 -9.64 -10.20 27.67
C ALA A 206 -9.95 -11.63 27.18
N CYS A 207 -10.55 -11.79 25.98
CA CYS A 207 -10.76 -13.12 25.39
C CYS A 207 -9.44 -13.74 24.93
N LEU A 208 -8.59 -12.92 24.32
CA LEU A 208 -7.28 -13.33 23.82
C LEU A 208 -6.33 -13.65 24.97
N GLU A 209 -6.31 -12.85 26.04
CA GLU A 209 -5.52 -13.09 27.25
C GLU A 209 -6.03 -14.25 28.12
N ARG A 210 -7.12 -14.93 27.71
CA ARG A 210 -7.79 -16.01 28.46
C ARG A 210 -8.30 -15.58 29.84
N SER A 211 -8.43 -14.28 30.09
CA SER A 211 -8.99 -13.69 31.30
C SER A 211 -10.52 -13.50 31.24
N CYS A 212 -11.15 -13.76 30.09
CA CYS A 212 -12.60 -13.64 29.91
C CYS A 212 -13.38 -14.79 30.55
N ASP A 213 -14.32 -14.45 31.45
CA ASP A 213 -15.15 -15.43 32.15
C ASP A 213 -16.01 -16.31 31.25
N LYS A 214 -16.38 -15.83 30.07
CA LYS A 214 -17.26 -16.55 29.13
C LYS A 214 -16.53 -17.59 28.27
N CYS A 215 -15.25 -17.38 27.97
CA CYS A 215 -14.51 -18.25 27.04
C CYS A 215 -13.23 -18.87 27.63
N LYS A 216 -12.87 -18.55 28.88
CA LYS A 216 -11.69 -19.13 29.57
C LYS A 216 -11.66 -20.66 29.61
N ALA A 217 -12.82 -21.31 29.59
CA ALA A 217 -12.96 -22.77 29.62
C ALA A 217 -13.06 -23.42 28.23
N LYS A 218 -13.07 -22.64 27.13
CA LYS A 218 -13.16 -23.20 25.78
C LYS A 218 -11.80 -23.71 25.33
N GLU A 219 -11.72 -24.98 24.97
CA GLU A 219 -10.51 -25.63 24.44
C GLU A 219 -10.73 -26.11 23.01
N ILE A 220 -9.62 -26.39 22.32
CA ILE A 220 -9.66 -26.86 20.93
C ILE A 220 -9.93 -28.36 20.95
N SER A 221 -10.94 -28.80 20.19
CA SER A 221 -11.23 -30.23 20.04
C SER A 221 -10.21 -30.90 19.13
N PHE A 222 -9.54 -31.94 19.64
CA PHE A 222 -8.68 -32.82 18.85
C PHE A 222 -9.44 -34.11 18.48
N ASN A 223 -9.32 -34.56 17.24
CA ASN A 223 -9.84 -35.85 16.79
C ASN A 223 -8.88 -36.97 17.24
N THR A 224 -9.32 -38.23 17.21
CA THR A 224 -8.46 -39.39 17.51
C THR A 224 -7.30 -39.50 16.52
N TYR A 225 -6.07 -39.61 17.02
CA TYR A 225 -4.85 -39.81 16.23
C TYR A 225 -3.90 -40.79 16.94
N ASP A 226 -3.00 -41.42 16.17
CA ASP A 226 -1.92 -42.25 16.72
C ASP A 226 -0.76 -41.34 17.19
N PRO A 227 -0.41 -41.31 18.50
CA PRO A 227 0.66 -40.46 19.03
C PRO A 227 2.03 -40.76 18.44
N GLY A 228 2.30 -42.02 18.09
CA GLY A 228 3.61 -42.50 17.63
C GLY A 228 3.89 -42.28 16.16
N GLU A 229 2.86 -41.96 15.36
CA GLU A 229 2.99 -41.79 13.92
C GLU A 229 3.78 -40.52 13.59
N GLU A 230 4.70 -40.63 12.62
CA GLU A 230 5.50 -39.51 12.16
C GLU A 230 4.74 -38.64 11.15
N MET A 231 4.90 -37.33 11.27
CA MET A 231 4.41 -36.35 10.31
C MET A 231 5.50 -35.36 9.91
N GLN A 232 5.44 -34.93 8.65
CA GLN A 232 6.37 -33.93 8.11
C GLN A 232 5.66 -32.59 7.92
N TYR A 233 6.22 -31.52 8.47
CA TYR A 233 5.74 -30.16 8.24
C TYR A 233 6.88 -29.19 8.00
N LYS A 234 6.56 -28.07 7.34
CA LYS A 234 7.55 -27.02 7.06
C LYS A 234 7.54 -26.00 8.17
N GLU A 235 8.72 -25.60 8.64
CA GLU A 235 8.92 -24.59 9.65
C GLU A 235 9.99 -23.60 9.18
N TRP A 236 9.82 -22.30 9.44
CA TRP A 236 10.91 -21.35 9.36
C TRP A 236 11.81 -21.51 10.58
N ARG A 237 13.11 -21.79 10.39
CA ARG A 237 14.11 -21.90 11.46
C ARG A 237 15.28 -20.94 11.19
N LEU A 238 15.90 -20.45 12.26
CA LEU A 238 17.10 -19.62 12.16
C LEU A 238 18.30 -20.56 12.01
N THR A 239 18.96 -20.51 10.86
CA THR A 239 20.11 -21.35 10.55
C THR A 239 21.34 -20.47 10.39
N THR A 240 22.46 -20.93 10.94
CA THR A 240 23.75 -20.26 10.84
C THR A 240 24.46 -20.79 9.61
N GLU A 241 24.53 -19.99 8.54
CA GLU A 241 25.25 -20.33 7.31
C GLU A 241 26.63 -19.65 7.32
N ILE A 242 27.67 -20.41 7.02
CA ILE A 242 29.01 -19.89 6.79
C ILE A 242 29.13 -19.61 5.29
N PHE A 243 29.43 -18.37 4.92
CA PHE A 243 29.67 -17.99 3.53
C PHE A 243 31.03 -17.30 3.40
N LEU A 244 31.70 -17.55 2.28
CA LEU A 244 32.98 -16.95 1.95
C LEU A 244 32.73 -15.59 1.30
N LYS A 245 33.24 -14.52 1.90
CA LYS A 245 33.26 -13.19 1.28
C LYS A 245 34.70 -12.73 1.17
N ARG A 246 35.24 -12.71 -0.07
CA ARG A 246 36.63 -12.36 -0.36
C ARG A 246 37.64 -13.23 0.40
N GLY A 247 37.48 -14.55 0.34
CA GLY A 247 38.40 -15.52 0.97
C GLY A 247 38.26 -15.69 2.49
N VAL A 248 37.53 -14.81 3.19
CA VAL A 248 37.32 -14.91 4.63
C VAL A 248 35.96 -15.56 4.93
N LYS A 249 35.95 -16.60 5.79
CA LYS A 249 34.72 -17.23 6.28
C LYS A 249 33.97 -16.25 7.17
N LYS A 250 32.74 -15.89 6.77
CA LYS A 250 31.83 -15.06 7.57
C LYS A 250 30.57 -15.86 7.89
N THR A 251 30.09 -15.68 9.11
CA THR A 251 28.89 -16.36 9.60
C THR A 251 27.70 -15.43 9.46
N CYS A 252 26.60 -15.90 8.85
CA CYS A 252 25.34 -15.16 8.78
C CYS A 252 24.21 -16.04 9.31
N LYS A 253 23.37 -15.45 10.18
CA LYS A 253 22.12 -16.06 10.60
C LYS A 253 21.06 -15.76 9.55
N ARG A 254 20.50 -16.80 8.91
CA ARG A 254 19.42 -16.68 7.93
C ARG A 254 18.23 -17.50 8.37
N THR A 255 17.03 -16.94 8.22
CA THR A 255 15.80 -17.68 8.46
C THR A 255 15.46 -18.47 7.19
N VAL A 256 15.51 -19.80 7.27
CA VAL A 256 15.27 -20.69 6.14
C VAL A 256 14.07 -21.58 6.44
N LYS A 257 13.25 -21.85 5.43
CA LYS A 257 12.13 -22.78 5.54
C LYS A 257 12.65 -24.21 5.39
N GLN A 258 12.57 -24.99 6.47
CA GLN A 258 13.05 -26.38 6.53
C GLN A 258 11.86 -27.31 6.74
N THR A 259 11.96 -28.53 6.21
CA THR A 259 11.03 -29.62 6.56
C THR A 259 11.51 -30.27 7.85
N GLN A 260 10.59 -30.53 8.78
CA GLN A 260 10.84 -31.24 10.03
C GLN A 260 9.99 -32.49 10.06
N ASN A 261 10.58 -33.59 10.51
CA ASN A 261 9.91 -34.84 10.81
C ASN A 261 9.71 -34.89 12.32
N VAL A 262 8.46 -34.98 12.76
CA VAL A 262 8.09 -35.02 14.18
C VAL A 262 6.98 -36.04 14.39
N THR A 263 6.84 -36.56 15.61
CA THR A 263 5.67 -37.36 15.95
C THR A 263 4.41 -36.50 16.04
N LYS A 264 3.24 -37.07 15.78
CA LYS A 264 1.96 -36.38 15.92
C LYS A 264 1.76 -35.82 17.32
N GLU A 265 2.17 -36.55 18.37
CA GLU A 265 2.14 -36.05 19.75
C GLU A 265 3.00 -34.80 19.95
N SER A 266 4.22 -34.79 19.42
CA SER A 266 5.13 -33.64 19.51
C SER A 266 4.57 -32.42 18.76
N ALA A 267 3.90 -32.65 17.62
CA ALA A 267 3.24 -31.61 16.84
C ALA A 267 2.05 -30.99 17.59
N VAL A 268 1.25 -31.80 18.29
CA VAL A 268 0.13 -31.33 19.13
C VAL A 268 0.64 -30.53 20.32
N LYS A 269 1.65 -31.01 21.05
CA LYS A 269 2.29 -30.25 22.15
C LYS A 269 2.88 -28.93 21.66
N ALA A 270 3.51 -28.91 20.49
CA ALA A 270 4.00 -27.68 19.88
C ALA A 270 2.85 -26.72 19.56
N PHE A 271 1.73 -27.23 19.06
CA PHE A 271 0.53 -26.46 18.77
C PHE A 271 -0.11 -25.86 20.03
N GLU A 272 -0.25 -26.63 21.11
CA GLU A 272 -0.74 -26.14 22.41
C GLU A 272 0.16 -25.04 22.97
N ASN A 273 1.48 -25.23 22.91
CA ASN A 273 2.47 -24.21 23.29
C ASN A 273 2.35 -22.94 22.46
N TYR A 274 2.10 -23.07 21.16
CA TYR A 274 1.83 -21.92 20.30
C TYR A 274 0.52 -21.26 20.71
N ASN A 275 -0.56 -22.02 20.96
CA ASN A 275 -1.85 -21.48 21.33
C ASN A 275 -1.76 -20.63 22.61
N CYS A 276 -1.05 -21.10 23.64
CA CYS A 276 -0.81 -20.34 24.87
C CYS A 276 -0.06 -19.01 24.62
N LYS A 277 0.87 -18.97 23.66
CA LYS A 277 1.62 -17.75 23.31
C LYS A 277 0.86 -16.83 22.34
N TYR A 278 0.08 -17.43 21.44
CA TYR A 278 -0.70 -16.76 20.39
C TYR A 278 -1.93 -16.05 20.96
N ALA A 279 -2.47 -16.57 22.07
CA ALA A 279 -3.51 -15.93 22.86
C ALA A 279 -3.02 -14.57 23.42
N VAL A 280 -1.74 -14.46 23.80
CA VAL A 280 -1.16 -13.27 24.45
C VAL A 280 -0.51 -12.27 23.46
N SER A 281 -0.16 -12.69 22.24
CA SER A 281 0.50 -11.82 21.26
C SER A 281 -0.42 -11.40 20.11
N GLU A 282 -0.64 -10.09 19.96
CA GLU A 282 -1.57 -9.48 19.01
C GLU A 282 -1.65 -10.11 17.60
N ILE A 283 -2.83 -10.70 17.36
CA ILE A 283 -3.77 -10.57 16.24
C ILE A 283 -3.19 -10.53 14.82
N GLN A 284 -3.60 -11.59 14.10
CA GLN A 284 -3.54 -11.87 12.66
C GLN A 284 -4.05 -10.76 11.69
N SER A 285 -4.48 -9.58 12.19
CA SER A 285 -4.89 -8.43 11.38
C SER A 285 -3.74 -7.85 10.55
N ALA A 286 -2.50 -8.23 10.87
CA ALA A 286 -1.30 -7.88 10.12
C ALA A 286 -1.22 -8.49 8.70
N HIS A 287 -2.03 -9.49 8.35
CA HIS A 287 -1.87 -10.19 7.07
C HIS A 287 -2.32 -9.36 5.85
N PHE A 288 -3.18 -8.36 6.05
CA PHE A 288 -3.65 -7.50 4.96
C PHE A 288 -3.52 -5.99 5.21
N GLY A 289 -3.02 -5.52 6.36
CA GLY A 289 -2.96 -4.07 6.63
C GLY A 289 -4.31 -3.35 6.46
N ALA A 290 -5.39 -4.11 6.29
CA ALA A 290 -6.74 -3.64 6.11
C ALA A 290 -7.27 -3.38 7.52
N SER A 291 -7.40 -2.10 7.83
CA SER A 291 -8.12 -1.61 9.00
C SER A 291 -7.50 -1.93 10.36
N LYS A 292 -6.18 -1.79 10.52
CA LYS A 292 -5.71 -1.37 11.86
C LYS A 292 -6.17 0.07 12.04
N PRO A 293 -6.91 0.43 13.11
CA PRO A 293 -7.13 1.83 13.45
C PRO A 293 -5.74 2.44 13.60
N GLN A 294 -5.38 3.30 12.65
CA GLN A 294 -4.17 4.09 12.77
C GLN A 294 -4.48 5.22 13.74
N ILE A 295 -3.53 5.53 14.61
CA ILE A 295 -3.63 6.64 15.55
C ILE A 295 -2.44 7.54 15.26
N SER A 296 -2.71 8.83 15.11
CA SER A 296 -1.68 9.87 15.04
C SER A 296 -1.17 10.14 16.45
N LEU A 297 0.16 10.11 16.58
CA LEU A 297 0.86 10.56 17.78
C LEU A 297 1.56 11.87 17.48
N HIS A 298 1.46 12.82 18.40
CA HIS A 298 2.23 14.05 18.37
C HIS A 298 2.97 14.21 19.70
N THR A 299 4.30 14.16 19.62
CA THR A 299 5.20 14.24 20.78
C THR A 299 5.74 15.66 20.95
N VAL A 300 5.76 16.12 22.19
CA VAL A 300 6.27 17.44 22.57
C VAL A 300 7.15 17.28 23.80
N VAL A 301 8.32 17.93 23.79
CA VAL A 301 9.12 18.13 24.99
C VAL A 301 8.99 19.59 25.38
N PHE A 302 8.45 19.84 26.57
CA PHE A 302 8.35 21.17 27.14
C PHE A 302 9.49 21.38 28.14
N TYR A 303 10.32 22.39 27.91
CA TYR A 303 11.38 22.79 28.83
C TYR A 303 10.95 24.04 29.57
N TYR A 304 11.06 24.03 30.89
CA TYR A 304 10.69 25.18 31.70
C TYR A 304 11.59 25.32 32.92
N ARG A 305 11.54 26.50 33.55
CA ARG A 305 12.15 26.73 34.85
C ARG A 305 11.08 26.55 35.91
N ASP A 306 11.29 25.59 36.80
CA ASP A 306 10.41 25.38 37.93
C ASP A 306 10.46 26.60 38.87
N ILE A 307 9.27 27.10 39.22
CA ILE A 307 9.10 28.30 40.05
C ILE A 307 9.63 28.06 41.47
N ASN A 308 9.51 26.84 41.99
CA ASN A 308 9.88 26.51 43.36
C ASN A 308 11.39 26.25 43.50
N THR A 309 11.96 25.50 42.56
CA THR A 309 13.37 25.07 42.64
C THR A 309 14.32 25.96 41.84
N SER A 310 13.79 26.85 40.98
CA SER A 310 14.56 27.68 40.04
C SER A 310 15.46 26.90 39.06
N GLN A 311 15.30 25.57 38.98
CA GLN A 311 16.05 24.70 38.08
C GLN A 311 15.31 24.50 36.76
N VAL A 312 16.07 24.24 35.69
CA VAL A 312 15.50 23.89 34.39
C VAL A 312 15.08 22.42 34.42
N THR A 313 13.80 22.18 34.18
CA THR A 313 13.18 20.85 34.12
C THR A 313 12.53 20.65 32.76
N ASN A 314 12.14 19.41 32.47
CA ASN A 314 11.41 19.09 31.25
C ASN A 314 10.18 18.22 31.53
N LEU A 315 9.20 18.31 30.64
CA LEU A 315 8.02 17.47 30.62
C LEU A 315 7.84 16.90 29.21
N SER A 316 7.72 15.58 29.13
CA SER A 316 7.50 14.86 27.87
C SER A 316 6.02 14.53 27.74
N ILE A 317 5.38 15.01 26.68
CA ILE A 317 3.94 14.85 26.45
C ILE A 317 3.74 14.19 25.09
N CYS A 318 2.84 13.20 25.03
CA CYS A 318 2.40 12.57 23.80
C CYS A 318 0.87 12.68 23.72
N THR A 319 0.37 13.26 22.64
CA THR A 319 -1.07 13.37 22.37
C THR A 319 -1.47 12.41 21.27
N LEU A 320 -2.63 11.79 21.43
CA LEU A 320 -3.11 10.72 20.56
C LEU A 320 -4.42 11.13 19.89
N SER A 321 -4.60 10.80 18.61
CA SER A 321 -5.83 11.08 17.87
C SER A 321 -6.09 10.02 16.81
N GLU A 322 -7.33 9.61 16.62
CA GLU A 322 -7.74 8.74 15.50
C GLU A 322 -7.69 9.46 14.15
N ASN A 323 -7.53 10.80 14.15
CA ASN A 323 -7.41 11.58 12.93
C ASN A 323 -5.98 11.50 12.37
N LEU A 324 -5.86 10.97 11.15
CA LEU A 324 -4.57 10.73 10.46
C LEU A 324 -3.95 11.98 9.82
N ARG A 325 -4.59 13.13 9.95
CA ARG A 325 -4.08 14.37 9.38
C ARG A 325 -2.86 14.86 10.14
N HIS A 326 -1.88 15.33 9.38
CA HIS A 326 -0.66 15.95 9.91
C HIS A 326 -0.48 17.39 9.41
N ASP A 327 -1.57 18.06 9.02
CA ASP A 327 -1.53 19.43 8.53
C ASP A 327 -1.61 20.46 9.69
N PRO A 328 -1.30 21.75 9.46
CA PRO A 328 -1.20 22.75 10.53
C PRO A 328 -2.38 22.82 11.50
N PRO A 329 -3.66 22.74 11.05
CA PRO A 329 -4.80 22.68 11.97
C PRO A 329 -4.79 21.44 12.88
N ALA A 330 -4.41 20.27 12.35
CA ALA A 330 -4.32 19.05 13.15
C ALA A 330 -3.24 19.17 14.22
N ILE A 331 -2.10 19.78 13.90
CA ILE A 331 -1.02 20.07 14.86
C ILE A 331 -1.52 21.01 15.97
N CYS A 332 -2.24 22.08 15.61
CA CYS A 332 -2.82 22.98 16.61
C CYS A 332 -3.79 22.26 17.54
N ALA A 333 -4.62 21.35 17.01
CA ALA A 333 -5.51 20.52 17.83
C ALA A 333 -4.73 19.60 18.80
N HIS A 334 -3.60 19.04 18.37
CA HIS A 334 -2.69 18.28 19.25
C HIS A 334 -2.04 19.16 20.33
N LEU A 335 -1.76 20.43 20.04
CA LEU A 335 -1.17 21.36 21.01
C LEU A 335 -2.17 21.87 22.05
N ASP A 336 -3.47 21.78 21.79
CA ASP A 336 -4.51 22.25 22.71
C ASP A 336 -4.41 21.67 24.14
N PRO A 337 -4.39 20.34 24.34
CA PRO A 337 -4.20 19.76 25.67
C PRO A 337 -2.82 20.09 26.26
N VAL A 338 -1.79 20.22 25.42
CA VAL A 338 -0.43 20.59 25.86
C VAL A 338 -0.44 22.01 26.46
N ILE A 339 -1.14 22.95 25.82
CA ILE A 339 -1.24 24.34 26.30
C ILE A 339 -1.95 24.41 27.65
N VAL A 340 -2.96 23.58 27.89
CA VAL A 340 -3.64 23.50 29.19
C VAL A 340 -2.66 23.07 30.29
N GLU A 341 -1.84 22.06 30.02
CA GLU A 341 -0.83 21.59 30.97
C GLU A 341 0.24 22.66 31.23
N VAL A 342 0.72 23.32 30.17
CA VAL A 342 1.71 24.41 30.27
C VAL A 342 1.20 25.55 31.13
N LYS A 343 -0.06 25.96 30.95
CA LYS A 343 -0.68 27.02 31.76
C LYS A 343 -0.85 26.64 33.22
N THR A 344 -1.05 25.36 33.51
CA THR A 344 -1.15 24.86 34.89
C THR A 344 0.21 24.94 35.58
N LEU A 345 1.29 24.63 34.86
CA LEU A 345 2.66 24.69 35.38
C LEU A 345 3.22 26.11 35.47
N ILE A 346 2.88 26.97 34.49
CA ILE A 346 3.38 28.34 34.38
C ILE A 346 2.21 29.27 34.04
N PRO A 347 1.47 29.75 35.06
CA PRO A 347 0.28 30.57 34.83
C PRO A 347 0.60 31.94 34.22
N ASN A 348 1.78 32.51 34.52
CA ASN A 348 2.21 33.83 34.06
C ASN A 348 3.23 33.73 32.92
N LEU A 349 2.87 33.05 31.84
CA LEU A 349 3.73 32.89 30.67
C LEU A 349 3.68 34.13 29.77
N THR A 350 4.80 34.85 29.60
CA THR A 350 4.89 36.05 28.74
C THR A 350 5.47 35.76 27.36
N CYS A 351 6.35 34.75 27.26
CA CYS A 351 7.06 34.41 26.03
C CYS A 351 7.11 32.89 25.82
N ALA A 352 6.80 32.43 24.62
CA ALA A 352 6.89 31.03 24.23
C ALA A 352 7.86 30.85 23.05
N HIS A 353 8.73 29.84 23.17
CA HIS A 353 9.68 29.45 22.13
C HIS A 353 9.36 28.03 21.65
N PHE A 354 8.96 27.91 20.39
CA PHE A 354 8.77 26.63 19.71
C PHE A 354 10.05 26.27 18.95
N LEU A 355 10.40 25.00 18.97
CA LEU A 355 11.47 24.43 18.14
C LEU A 355 10.92 23.20 17.45
N SER A 356 10.96 23.17 16.12
CA SER A 356 10.53 22.02 15.34
C SER A 356 11.46 21.77 14.16
N ASP A 357 11.30 20.60 13.53
CA ASP A 357 11.82 20.40 12.19
C ASP A 357 11.08 21.29 11.18
N GLY A 358 11.61 21.38 9.95
CA GLY A 358 11.11 22.29 8.90
C GLY A 358 10.27 21.67 7.77
N PRO A 359 9.50 20.57 7.91
CA PRO A 359 8.69 20.04 6.82
C PRO A 359 7.60 21.06 6.44
N SER A 360 7.56 21.39 5.15
CA SER A 360 6.66 22.41 4.61
C SER A 360 5.19 22.01 4.67
N THR A 361 4.87 20.72 4.76
CA THR A 361 3.48 20.26 4.89
C THR A 361 2.92 20.41 6.30
N GLN A 362 3.78 20.58 7.31
CA GLN A 362 3.41 20.56 8.73
C GLN A 362 3.71 21.91 9.39
N TYR A 363 4.97 22.20 9.71
CA TYR A 363 5.35 23.38 10.50
C TYR A 363 5.75 24.57 9.63
N LYS A 364 6.52 24.35 8.55
CA LYS A 364 7.12 25.44 7.76
C LYS A 364 6.24 25.87 6.58
N ASN A 365 5.06 26.42 6.85
CA ASN A 365 4.16 26.97 5.83
C ASN A 365 3.35 28.20 6.27
N LYS A 366 2.74 28.87 5.28
CA LYS A 366 1.92 30.07 5.49
C LYS A 366 0.72 29.86 6.41
N THR A 367 0.12 28.67 6.39
CA THR A 367 -1.07 28.36 7.19
C THR A 367 -0.68 28.24 8.66
N MET A 368 0.42 27.54 8.94
CA MET A 368 0.96 27.45 10.30
C MET A 368 1.37 28.82 10.81
N PHE A 369 2.05 29.64 9.99
CA PHE A 369 2.39 31.02 10.36
C PHE A 369 1.15 31.86 10.73
N TYR A 370 0.06 31.73 9.97
CA TYR A 370 -1.20 32.38 10.31
C TYR A 370 -1.79 31.85 11.63
N LEU A 371 -1.82 30.53 11.84
CA LEU A 371 -2.33 29.90 13.06
C LEU A 371 -1.47 30.22 14.29
N MET A 372 -0.17 30.41 14.12
CA MET A 372 0.73 30.83 15.21
C MET A 372 0.27 32.14 15.85
N GLY A 373 -0.01 33.16 15.03
CA GLY A 373 -0.45 34.47 15.52
C GLY A 373 -1.93 34.51 15.89
N SER A 374 -2.79 33.93 15.06
CA SER A 374 -4.25 34.03 15.25
C SER A 374 -4.83 33.06 16.28
N TYR A 375 -4.18 31.92 16.51
CA TYR A 375 -4.70 30.85 17.36
C TYR A 375 -3.77 30.52 18.52
N LEU A 376 -2.52 30.13 18.25
CA LEU A 376 -1.62 29.63 19.30
C LEU A 376 -1.22 30.73 20.29
N ALA A 377 -0.85 31.93 19.81
CA ALA A 377 -0.47 33.03 20.69
C ALA A 377 -1.63 33.44 21.63
N GLN A 378 -2.85 33.55 21.10
CA GLN A 378 -4.04 33.85 21.90
C GLN A 378 -4.32 32.74 22.91
N LYS A 379 -4.23 31.47 22.49
CA LYS A 379 -4.53 30.33 23.35
C LYS A 379 -3.51 30.14 24.45
N LEU A 380 -2.23 30.41 24.20
CA LEU A 380 -1.16 30.45 25.21
C LEU A 380 -1.25 31.68 26.11
N GLY A 381 -1.82 32.79 25.62
CA GLY A 381 -1.88 34.06 26.36
C GLY A 381 -0.51 34.74 26.48
N VAL A 382 0.33 34.64 25.44
CA VAL A 382 1.70 35.18 25.42
C VAL A 382 1.78 36.45 24.58
N ASP A 383 2.65 37.38 25.01
CA ASP A 383 2.93 38.61 24.26
C ASP A 383 3.84 38.32 23.06
N VAL A 384 4.77 37.37 23.23
CA VAL A 384 5.77 37.01 22.23
C VAL A 384 5.77 35.51 21.99
N LEU A 385 5.53 35.11 20.75
CA LEU A 385 5.66 33.73 20.29
C LEU A 385 6.73 33.65 19.20
N ARG A 386 7.78 32.87 19.45
CA ARG A 386 8.89 32.65 18.50
C ARG A 386 8.93 31.18 18.08
N TRP A 387 9.12 30.95 16.79
CA TRP A 387 9.24 29.59 16.25
C TRP A 387 10.56 29.44 15.52
N HIS A 388 11.37 28.52 16.02
CA HIS A 388 12.69 28.19 15.51
C HIS A 388 12.61 26.90 14.69
N TYR A 389 13.32 26.87 13.57
CA TYR A 389 13.39 25.70 12.69
C TYR A 389 14.80 25.15 12.66
N SER A 390 14.94 23.87 12.92
CA SER A 390 16.23 23.18 12.81
C SER A 390 16.71 23.10 11.35
N GLU A 391 18.03 23.17 11.15
CA GLU A 391 18.65 23.07 9.82
C GLU A 391 18.44 21.70 9.14
N SER A 392 18.58 21.64 7.82
CA SER A 392 18.42 20.38 7.10
C SER A 392 19.55 19.40 7.44
N GLY A 393 19.21 18.27 8.07
CA GLY A 393 20.19 17.21 8.41
C GLY A 393 20.59 17.12 9.89
N HIS A 394 19.91 17.84 10.78
CA HIS A 394 20.19 17.97 12.22
C HIS A 394 20.02 16.69 13.09
N GLY A 395 19.83 15.51 12.50
CA GLY A 395 19.58 14.27 13.26
C GLY A 395 18.17 14.19 13.86
N LYS A 396 17.96 13.25 14.81
CA LYS A 396 16.71 13.12 15.58
C LYS A 396 16.66 14.20 16.68
N GLY A 397 15.48 14.78 16.92
CA GLY A 397 15.23 15.76 17.98
C GLY A 397 14.82 15.12 19.31
N ALA A 398 14.77 15.92 20.38
CA ALA A 398 14.34 15.45 21.69
C ALA A 398 12.95 14.75 21.72
N PRO A 399 11.94 15.20 20.94
CA PRO A 399 10.63 14.54 20.91
C PRO A 399 10.60 13.18 20.24
N ASP A 400 11.64 12.81 19.47
CA ASP A 400 11.66 11.56 18.70
C ASP A 400 11.85 10.32 19.58
N GLY A 401 12.27 10.47 20.84
CA GLY A 401 12.46 9.38 21.80
C GLY A 401 11.24 9.06 22.67
N ILE A 402 10.18 9.88 22.63
CA ILE A 402 9.02 9.76 23.55
C ILE A 402 8.08 8.59 23.15
N GLY A 403 8.25 8.01 21.97
CA GLY A 403 7.39 6.94 21.44
C GLY A 403 8.06 5.57 21.23
N GLU A 404 9.31 5.37 21.66
CA GLU A 404 10.06 4.09 21.50
C GLU A 404 9.97 3.17 22.74
N GLY A 405 8.91 3.30 23.56
CA GLY A 405 8.66 2.51 24.77
C GLY A 405 7.84 1.25 24.53
#